data_AF-A0A7C4U9C6-F1
#
_entry.id   AF-A0A7C4U9C6-F1
#
_cell.length_a   1.000
_cell.length_b   1.000
_cell.length_c   1.000
_cell.angle_alpha   90.00
_cell.angle_beta   90.00
_cell.angle_gamma   90.00
#
_symmetry.space_group_name_H-M   'P 1'
#
loop_
_entity.id
_entity.type
_entity.pdbx_description
1 polymer ?
#
loop_
_entity_poly.entity_id
_entity_poly.type
_entity_poly.pdbx_seq_one_letter_code
_entity_poly.pdbx_strand_id
1 'polypeptide(L)'
;MKKIKIDTVCKKMLADVYTPVGIYLRLRDKFRDTILLESTDHHSSENSWSFICINAIGGIEIRSAAFAEFKLPGRNPEKITLDKNSNVPQLMWDYMQRFDAVTPAMKEGKFAQGLFGYTAYDAVEFFETLKLSA
;
A
#
# COMPACT_ATOMS: atom_id res chain seq x y z
N MET A 1 16.36 -15.24 5.46
CA MET A 1 14.99 -15.78 5.61
C MET A 1 14.44 -16.14 4.23
N LYS A 2 13.53 -17.12 4.14
CA LYS A 2 12.81 -17.43 2.90
C LYS A 2 11.84 -16.29 2.58
N LYS A 3 11.90 -15.73 1.37
CA LYS A 3 10.97 -14.68 0.92
C LYS A 3 9.54 -15.23 0.79
N ILE A 4 8.55 -14.38 1.04
CA ILE A 4 7.12 -14.65 0.87
C ILE A 4 6.79 -14.46 -0.60
N LYS A 5 6.44 -15.54 -1.27
CA LYS A 5 6.05 -15.50 -2.68
C LYS A 5 4.68 -14.84 -2.83
N ILE A 6 4.58 -13.85 -3.72
CA ILE A 6 3.32 -13.17 -4.06
C ILE A 6 2.99 -13.48 -5.52
N ASP A 7 1.95 -14.28 -5.72
CA ASP A 7 1.41 -14.61 -7.04
C ASP A 7 0.18 -13.75 -7.31
N THR A 8 0.18 -13.00 -8.42
CA THR A 8 -0.91 -12.10 -8.79
C THR A 8 -1.69 -12.68 -9.97
N VAL A 9 -2.96 -13.05 -9.72
CA VAL A 9 -3.89 -13.51 -10.75
C VAL A 9 -4.78 -12.35 -11.16
N CYS A 10 -4.93 -12.16 -12.47
CA CYS A 10 -5.72 -11.08 -13.03
C CYS A 10 -6.88 -11.65 -13.86
N LYS A 11 -8.05 -11.03 -13.75
CA LYS A 11 -9.23 -11.35 -14.56
C LYS A 11 -9.78 -10.08 -15.18
N LYS A 12 -9.88 -10.05 -16.51
CA LYS A 12 -10.52 -8.95 -17.25
C LYS A 12 -12.01 -9.24 -17.41
N MET A 13 -12.83 -8.20 -17.29
CA MET A 13 -14.27 -8.25 -17.56
C MET A 13 -14.76 -6.93 -18.17
N LEU A 14 -15.90 -6.97 -18.87
CA LEU A 14 -16.58 -5.77 -19.33
C LEU A 14 -17.16 -5.01 -18.15
N ALA A 15 -17.00 -3.68 -18.15
CA ALA A 15 -17.36 -2.86 -17.01
C ALA A 15 -18.09 -1.55 -17.37
N ASP A 16 -18.67 -1.49 -18.57
CA ASP A 16 -19.24 -0.28 -19.18
C ASP A 16 -20.39 0.34 -18.37
N VAL A 17 -21.01 -0.44 -17.48
CA VAL A 17 -22.10 -0.02 -16.58
C VAL A 17 -21.64 0.28 -15.14
N TYR A 18 -20.34 0.18 -14.86
CA TYR A 18 -19.79 0.43 -13.54
C TYR A 18 -18.91 1.68 -13.54
N THR A 19 -19.02 2.46 -12.47
CA THR A 19 -18.10 3.56 -12.18
C THR A 19 -17.18 3.15 -11.02
N PRO A 20 -15.92 3.63 -10.97
CA PRO A 20 -15.03 3.30 -9.87
C PRO A 20 -15.61 3.68 -8.50
N VAL A 21 -16.20 4.88 -8.37
CA VAL A 21 -16.90 5.32 -7.16
C VAL A 21 -18.05 4.37 -6.80
N GLY A 22 -18.86 3.94 -7.77
CA GLY A 22 -19.97 3.02 -7.54
C GLY A 22 -19.51 1.64 -7.04
N ILE A 23 -18.38 1.14 -7.58
CA ILE A 23 -17.75 -0.10 -7.10
C ILE A 23 -17.22 0.11 -5.67
N TYR A 24 -16.49 1.20 -5.43
CA TYR A 24 -15.90 1.50 -4.12
C TYR A 24 -16.94 1.56 -3.01
N LEU A 25 -18.04 2.30 -3.21
CA LEU A 25 -19.11 2.42 -2.21
C LEU A 25 -19.73 1.07 -1.82
N ARG A 26 -19.82 0.11 -2.76
CA ARG A 26 -20.32 -1.24 -2.49
C ARG A 26 -19.34 -2.12 -1.70
N LEU A 27 -18.03 -1.82 -1.79
CA LEU A 27 -16.96 -2.59 -1.18
C LEU A 27 -16.50 -2.01 0.16
N ARG A 28 -16.50 -0.67 0.30
CA ARG A 28 -16.02 0.06 1.48
C ARG A 28 -16.63 -0.45 2.78
N ASP A 29 -17.93 -0.75 2.76
CA ASP A 29 -18.63 -1.18 3.99
C ASP A 29 -18.49 -2.69 4.25
N LYS A 30 -17.87 -3.45 3.34
CA LYS A 30 -17.65 -4.91 3.44
C LYS A 30 -16.22 -5.28 3.82
N PHE A 31 -15.25 -4.42 3.52
CA PHE A 31 -13.84 -4.67 3.75
C PHE A 31 -13.24 -3.57 4.61
N ARG A 32 -12.22 -3.90 5.40
CA ARG A 32 -11.40 -2.88 6.08
C ARG A 32 -10.30 -2.37 5.14
N ASP A 33 -9.76 -1.21 5.49
CA ASP A 33 -8.58 -0.62 4.83
C ASP A 33 -8.75 -0.45 3.32
N THR A 34 -9.95 -0.03 2.90
CA THR A 34 -10.26 0.18 1.49
C THR A 34 -9.73 1.53 1.02
N ILE A 35 -9.08 1.54 -0.14
CA ILE A 35 -8.54 2.75 -0.76
C ILE A 35 -9.15 2.90 -2.15
N LEU A 36 -9.55 4.12 -2.50
CA LEU A 36 -9.88 4.54 -3.86
C LEU A 36 -8.87 5.61 -4.29
N LEU A 37 -8.13 5.34 -5.36
CA LEU A 37 -7.26 6.33 -6.02
C LEU A 37 -7.78 6.53 -7.44
N GLU A 38 -8.10 7.76 -7.81
CA GLU A 38 -8.58 8.10 -9.15
C GLU A 38 -7.68 9.17 -9.76
N SER A 39 -7.25 8.95 -11.00
CA SER A 39 -6.57 9.98 -11.78
C SER A 39 -7.60 10.89 -12.44
N THR A 40 -7.46 12.21 -12.24
CA THR A 40 -8.29 13.24 -12.88
C THR A 40 -7.59 13.89 -14.07
N ASP A 41 -6.49 13.33 -14.56
CA ASP A 41 -5.72 13.94 -15.66
C ASP A 41 -6.51 13.91 -16.97
N HIS A 42 -7.00 15.07 -17.37
CA HIS A 42 -7.87 15.24 -18.53
C HIS A 42 -7.09 15.26 -19.86
N HIS A 43 -5.76 15.34 -19.81
CA HIS A 43 -4.92 15.56 -20.99
C HIS A 43 -4.44 14.27 -21.69
N SER A 44 -4.59 13.09 -21.09
CA SER A 44 -4.33 11.82 -21.79
C SER A 44 -5.24 10.68 -21.33
N SER A 45 -6.19 10.28 -22.18
CA SER A 45 -7.05 9.12 -21.94
C SER A 45 -6.28 7.81 -21.82
N GLU A 46 -5.03 7.75 -22.29
CA GLU A 46 -4.17 6.56 -22.24
C GLU A 46 -3.64 6.24 -20.83
N ASN A 47 -3.71 7.19 -19.88
CA ASN A 47 -3.19 7.03 -18.51
C ASN A 47 -4.23 7.26 -17.40
N SER A 48 -5.52 7.26 -17.73
CA SER A 48 -6.58 7.41 -16.74
C SER A 48 -6.91 6.06 -16.09
N TRP A 49 -6.32 5.81 -14.91
CA TRP A 49 -6.58 4.62 -14.11
C TRP A 49 -7.27 4.99 -12.79
N SER A 50 -8.21 4.14 -12.38
CA SER A 50 -8.75 4.12 -11.02
C SER A 50 -8.34 2.82 -10.33
N PHE A 51 -7.80 2.92 -9.13
CA PHE A 51 -7.41 1.79 -8.29
C PHE A 51 -8.36 1.67 -7.11
N ILE A 52 -8.91 0.48 -6.91
CA ILE A 52 -9.71 0.13 -5.73
C ILE A 52 -8.98 -1.00 -5.02
N CYS A 53 -8.40 -0.69 -3.86
CA CYS A 53 -7.70 -1.65 -3.03
C CYS A 53 -8.62 -2.07 -1.87
N ILE A 54 -8.71 -3.37 -1.61
CA ILE A 54 -9.49 -3.94 -0.51
C ILE A 54 -8.70 -5.05 0.16
N ASN A 55 -8.99 -5.33 1.43
CA ASN A 55 -8.46 -6.49 2.16
C ASN A 55 -6.92 -6.56 2.13
N ALA A 56 -6.27 -5.56 2.70
CA ALA A 56 -4.82 -5.50 2.78
C ALA A 56 -4.23 -6.80 3.37
N ILE A 57 -3.40 -7.48 2.57
CA ILE A 57 -2.75 -8.74 2.96
C ILE A 57 -1.51 -8.54 3.82
N GLY A 58 -0.98 -7.32 3.87
CA GLY A 58 0.14 -6.91 4.69
C GLY A 58 0.26 -5.39 4.66
N GLY A 59 1.10 -4.84 5.51
CA GLY A 59 1.31 -3.41 5.58
C GLY A 59 2.33 -3.04 6.64
N ILE A 60 2.72 -1.77 6.61
CA ILE A 60 3.51 -1.13 7.64
C ILE A 60 2.77 0.13 8.09
N GLU A 61 2.72 0.34 9.39
CA GLU A 61 2.10 1.51 9.99
C GLU A 61 3.01 2.09 11.08
N ILE A 62 3.19 3.41 11.06
CA ILE A 62 3.96 4.14 12.05
C ILE A 62 3.05 5.23 12.62
N ARG A 63 2.53 5.01 13.82
CA ARG A 63 1.60 5.95 14.48
C ARG A 63 2.29 6.91 15.43
N SER A 64 3.50 6.58 15.88
CA SER A 64 4.26 7.42 16.81
C SER A 64 5.76 7.22 16.60
N ALA A 65 6.56 8.17 17.08
CA ALA A 65 8.02 8.07 17.07
C ALA A 65 8.59 6.92 17.92
N ALA A 66 7.74 6.23 18.69
CA ALA A 66 8.16 5.15 19.58
C ALA A 66 7.93 3.75 18.99
N PHE A 67 6.99 3.58 18.06
CA PHE A 67 6.64 2.25 17.54
C PHE A 67 6.25 2.25 16.07
N ALA A 68 6.77 1.26 15.35
CA ALA A 68 6.26 0.81 14.07
C ALA A 68 5.54 -0.53 14.25
N GLU A 69 4.49 -0.76 13.48
CA GLU A 69 3.82 -2.05 13.37
C GLU A 69 3.89 -2.52 11.93
N PHE A 70 4.15 -3.81 11.70
CA PHE A 70 4.02 -4.41 10.38
C PHE A 70 3.18 -5.68 10.45
N LYS A 71 2.51 -5.98 9.35
CA LYS A 71 1.70 -7.19 9.19
C LYS A 71 2.17 -7.95 7.96
N LEU A 72 2.43 -9.23 8.13
CA LEU A 72 2.71 -10.15 7.03
C LEU A 72 1.45 -10.96 6.68
N PRO A 73 1.31 -11.44 5.43
CA PRO A 73 0.19 -12.28 5.02
C PRO A 73 -0.02 -13.49 5.94
N GLY A 74 -1.25 -13.63 6.44
CA GLY A 74 -1.65 -14.73 7.32
C GLY A 74 -1.03 -14.71 8.71
N ARG A 75 -0.37 -13.62 9.12
CA ARG A 75 0.24 -13.47 10.44
C ARG A 75 -0.41 -12.36 11.25
N ASN A 76 -0.27 -12.46 12.56
CA ASN A 76 -0.61 -11.36 13.46
C ASN A 76 0.38 -10.19 13.24
N PRO A 77 -0.07 -8.94 13.49
CA PRO A 77 0.83 -7.79 13.46
C PRO A 77 1.97 -7.93 14.47
N GLU A 78 3.15 -7.45 14.07
CA GLU A 78 4.37 -7.45 14.87
C GLU A 78 4.79 -6.00 15.15
N LYS A 79 5.12 -5.70 16.41
CA LYS A 79 5.55 -4.36 16.83
C LYS A 79 7.06 -4.26 16.91
N ILE A 80 7.59 -3.14 16.44
CA ILE A 80 8.99 -2.76 16.51
C ILE A 80 9.08 -1.47 17.33
N THR A 81 9.99 -1.45 18.31
CA THR A 81 10.30 -0.21 19.03
C THR A 81 11.22 0.65 18.18
N LEU A 82 10.87 1.92 18.03
CA LEU A 82 11.67 2.93 17.36
C LEU A 82 12.39 3.78 18.40
N ASP A 83 13.63 4.12 18.10
CA ASP A 83 14.50 5.01 18.86
C ASP A 83 15.13 6.07 17.95
N LYS A 84 15.99 6.93 18.52
CA LYS A 84 16.66 8.00 17.76
C LYS A 84 17.59 7.51 16.65
N ASN A 85 18.00 6.24 16.68
CA ASN A 85 18.88 5.62 15.69
C ASN A 85 18.11 4.77 14.67
N SER A 86 16.78 4.68 14.83
CA SER A 86 15.95 3.84 13.98
C SER A 86 15.80 4.46 12.61
N ASN A 87 16.23 3.72 11.59
CA ASN A 87 16.14 4.13 10.20
C ASN A 87 14.83 3.60 9.58
N VAL A 88 13.79 4.44 9.63
CA VAL A 88 12.47 4.12 9.07
C VAL A 88 12.52 3.80 7.56
N PRO A 89 13.24 4.57 6.71
CA PRO A 89 13.42 4.20 5.31
C PRO A 89 13.99 2.78 5.12
N GLN A 90 15.01 2.42 5.91
CA GLN A 90 15.60 1.08 5.86
C GLN A 90 14.61 0.02 6.34
N LEU A 91 13.83 0.30 7.39
CA LEU A 91 12.81 -0.61 7.89
C LEU A 91 11.72 -0.87 6.84
N MET A 92 11.28 0.16 6.11
CA MET A 92 10.37 0.02 4.98
C MET A 92 10.99 -0.79 3.84
N TRP A 93 12.26 -0.53 3.50
CA TRP A 93 13.00 -1.27 2.49
C TRP A 93 13.10 -2.75 2.85
N ASP A 94 13.53 -3.05 4.07
CA ASP A 94 13.68 -4.41 4.58
C ASP A 94 12.34 -5.14 4.60
N TYR A 95 11.25 -4.45 4.94
CA TYR A 95 9.90 -5.00 4.83
C TYR A 95 9.58 -5.41 3.38
N MET A 96 9.83 -4.53 2.39
CA MET A 96 9.61 -4.85 0.97
C MET A 96 10.49 -6.03 0.51
N GLN A 97 11.72 -6.14 1.00
CA GLN A 97 12.64 -7.23 0.66
C GLN A 97 12.20 -8.60 1.19
N ARG A 98 11.20 -8.68 2.09
CA ARG A 98 10.62 -9.95 2.54
C ARG A 98 9.75 -10.62 1.48
N PHE A 99 9.35 -9.91 0.43
CA PHE A 99 8.47 -10.41 -0.61
C PHE A 99 9.24 -10.78 -1.88
N ASP A 100 8.75 -11.80 -2.56
CA ASP A 100 9.18 -12.21 -3.90
C ASP A 100 7.94 -12.16 -4.81
N ALA A 101 7.77 -11.03 -5.50
CA ALA A 101 6.62 -10.77 -6.35
C ALA A 101 6.84 -11.37 -7.74
N VAL A 102 6.05 -12.39 -8.07
CA VAL A 102 6.15 -13.05 -9.38
C VAL A 102 5.57 -12.16 -10.45
N THR A 103 6.27 -12.03 -11.58
CA THR A 103 5.76 -11.31 -12.74
C THR A 103 4.38 -11.84 -13.15
N PRO A 104 3.33 -11.00 -13.13
CA PRO A 104 1.98 -11.43 -13.49
C PRO A 104 1.85 -11.69 -14.98
N ALA A 105 0.88 -12.54 -15.36
CA ALA A 105 0.59 -12.85 -16.76
C ALA A 105 0.06 -11.63 -17.55
N MET A 106 -0.65 -10.73 -16.89
CA MET A 106 -1.09 -9.44 -17.45
C MET A 106 -0.27 -8.30 -16.86
N LYS A 107 0.19 -7.37 -17.71
CA LYS A 107 1.06 -6.25 -17.29
C LYS A 107 0.41 -5.38 -16.21
N GLU A 108 -0.92 -5.22 -16.27
CA GLU A 108 -1.72 -4.46 -15.31
C GLU A 108 -1.67 -5.08 -13.91
N GLY A 109 -1.39 -6.38 -13.81
CA GLY A 109 -1.19 -7.05 -12.52
C GLY A 109 -0.03 -6.48 -11.71
N LYS A 110 0.96 -5.83 -12.37
CA LYS A 110 2.07 -5.19 -11.67
C LYS A 110 1.59 -4.04 -10.77
N PHE A 111 0.49 -3.38 -11.12
CA PHE A 111 -0.09 -2.34 -10.27
C PHE A 111 -0.55 -2.89 -8.92
N ALA A 112 -0.98 -4.16 -8.84
CA ALA A 112 -1.39 -4.78 -7.59
C ALA A 112 -0.21 -5.18 -6.68
N GLN A 113 1.03 -5.12 -7.17
CA GLN A 113 2.25 -5.52 -6.45
C GLN A 113 2.95 -4.31 -5.81
N GLY A 114 2.17 -3.40 -5.23
CA GLY A 114 2.65 -2.15 -4.63
C GLY A 114 2.14 -1.93 -3.21
N LEU A 115 2.73 -0.94 -2.54
CA LEU A 115 2.22 -0.40 -1.28
C LEU A 115 1.30 0.79 -1.59
N PHE A 116 0.11 0.76 -0.99
CA PHE A 116 -0.90 1.81 -1.13
C PHE A 116 -1.23 2.34 0.26
N GLY A 117 -1.19 3.66 0.42
CA GLY A 117 -1.40 4.30 1.70
C GLY A 117 -1.14 5.80 1.63
N TYR A 118 -0.84 6.39 2.78
CA TYR A 118 -0.53 7.80 2.91
C TYR A 118 0.63 8.01 3.86
N THR A 119 1.28 9.17 3.75
CA THR A 119 2.23 9.68 4.72
C THR A 119 1.70 11.02 5.23
N ALA A 120 1.63 11.17 6.55
CA ALA A 120 1.29 12.47 7.14
C ALA A 120 2.44 13.47 6.94
N TYR A 121 2.14 14.76 7.02
CA TYR A 121 3.16 15.82 6.95
C TYR A 121 4.29 15.59 7.98
N ASP A 122 3.90 15.27 9.22
CA ASP A 122 4.84 15.06 10.33
C ASP A 122 5.78 13.85 10.13
N ALA A 123 5.46 12.97 9.19
CA ALA A 123 6.30 11.83 8.88
C ALA A 123 7.66 12.26 8.31
N VAL A 124 7.81 13.51 7.82
CA VAL A 124 9.08 14.04 7.31
C VAL A 124 10.25 13.90 8.30
N GLU A 125 9.99 13.95 9.62
CA GLU A 125 11.01 13.76 10.65
C GLU A 125 11.63 12.35 10.65
N PHE A 126 11.00 11.38 10.00
CA PHE A 126 11.54 10.02 9.83
C PHE A 126 12.46 9.89 8.61
N PHE A 127 12.41 10.85 7.69
CA PHE A 127 13.15 10.83 6.43
C PHE A 127 14.24 11.91 6.38
N GLU A 128 14.14 12.95 7.21
CA GLU A 128 15.03 14.10 7.23
C GLU A 128 15.54 14.43 8.64
N THR A 129 16.65 15.16 8.75
CA THR A 129 17.26 15.56 10.03
C THR A 129 16.58 16.76 10.71
N LEU A 130 15.41 17.16 10.24
CA LEU A 130 14.68 18.32 10.76
C LEU A 130 13.76 17.95 11.95
N LYS A 131 13.38 18.98 12.72
CA LYS A 131 12.34 18.90 13.76
C LYS A 131 11.26 19.93 13.49
N LEU A 132 10.02 19.47 13.50
CA LEU A 132 8.84 20.31 13.37
C LEU A 132 8.58 21.00 14.72
N SER A 133 8.39 22.30 14.67
CA SER A 133 7.90 23.09 15.80
C SER A 133 6.37 23.11 15.76
N ALA A 134 5.72 22.88 16.90
CA ALA A 134 4.28 23.07 17.06
C ALA A 134 3.89 24.56 17.02
#